data_AF-A0AAV5RE32-F1
#
_entry.id   AF-A0AAV5RE32-F1
#
_cell.length_a   1.000
_cell.length_b   1.000
_cell.length_c   1.000
_cell.angle_alpha   90.00
_cell.angle_beta   90.00
_cell.angle_gamma   90.00
#
_symmetry.space_group_name_H-M   'P 1'
#
loop_
_entity.id
_entity.type
_entity.pdbx_description
1 polymer ?
#
loop_
_entity_poly.entity_id
_entity_poly.type
_entity_poly.pdbx_seq_one_letter_code
_entity_poly.pdbx_strand_id
1 'polypeptide(L)'
;MSSRIDKFYTAYFWFHVAITLLVDAAIALPVKYQFDIQKAMLSTHIAMNNDVLVAAKPAWLQGFVWIELVLQVPFFIWAGIALPKNDIRVYPAILAYGVEASTTTFACLVEILSNPDISAADQRGLMGLYLPTFIIPLLMAVDFGLRISKKLKAQQSKTVKFE
;
A
#
# COMPACT_ATOMS: atom_id res chain seq x y z
N MET A 1 5.16 -20.93 13.51
CA MET A 1 4.66 -19.74 14.24
C MET A 1 5.10 -18.52 13.46
N SER A 2 4.17 -17.60 13.15
CA SER A 2 4.42 -16.40 12.35
C SER A 2 5.44 -15.47 13.04
N SER A 3 6.40 -14.93 12.27
CA SER A 3 7.47 -14.08 12.82
C SER A 3 6.95 -12.73 13.31
N ARG A 4 7.75 -11.97 14.08
CA ARG A 4 7.37 -10.61 14.52
C ARG A 4 7.08 -9.69 13.33
N ILE A 5 7.86 -9.82 12.25
CA ILE A 5 7.70 -9.07 11.00
C ILE A 5 6.38 -9.46 10.31
N ASP A 6 6.07 -10.75 10.25
CA ASP A 6 4.82 -11.22 9.63
C ASP A 6 3.58 -10.75 10.39
N LYS A 7 3.65 -10.66 11.73
CA LYS A 7 2.58 -10.05 12.54
C LYS A 7 2.40 -8.57 12.23
N PHE A 8 3.49 -7.84 12.07
CA PHE A 8 3.44 -6.43 11.67
C PHE A 8 2.80 -6.27 10.29
N TYR A 9 3.23 -7.04 9.29
CA TYR A 9 2.64 -7.02 7.95
C TYR A 9 1.16 -7.43 7.93
N THR A 10 0.79 -8.43 8.74
CA THR A 10 -0.61 -8.83 8.91
C THR A 10 -1.45 -7.69 9.46
N ALA A 11 -0.98 -7.01 10.51
CA ALA A 11 -1.67 -5.85 11.09
C ALA A 11 -1.78 -4.71 10.08
N TYR A 12 -0.72 -4.47 9.32
CA TYR A 12 -0.70 -3.48 8.25
C TYR A 12 -1.79 -3.76 7.20
N PHE A 13 -1.94 -5.00 6.73
CA PHE A 13 -2.98 -5.34 5.74
C PHE A 13 -4.40 -5.09 6.26
N TRP A 14 -4.70 -5.49 7.50
CA TRP A 14 -6.02 -5.25 8.08
C TRP A 14 -6.31 -3.77 8.27
N PHE A 15 -5.30 -3.00 8.67
CA PHE A 15 -5.41 -1.56 8.80
C PHE A 15 -5.62 -0.89 7.44
N HIS A 16 -4.92 -1.35 6.39
CA HIS A 16 -5.09 -0.82 5.04
C HIS A 16 -6.45 -1.13 4.45
N VAL A 17 -7.06 -2.30 4.72
CA VAL A 17 -8.46 -2.55 4.33
C VAL A 17 -9.38 -1.46 4.89
N ALA A 18 -9.21 -1.08 6.16
CA ALA A 18 -10.04 -0.06 6.78
C ALA A 18 -9.79 1.33 6.17
N ILE A 19 -8.52 1.74 6.02
CA ILE A 19 -8.17 3.04 5.43
C ILE A 19 -8.65 3.13 3.99
N THR A 20 -8.39 2.13 3.16
CA THR A 20 -8.75 2.18 1.74
C THR A 20 -10.26 2.26 1.54
N LEU A 21 -11.04 1.58 2.38
CA LEU A 21 -12.51 1.66 2.30
C LEU A 21 -13.07 2.96 2.89
N LEU A 22 -12.45 3.55 3.92
CA LEU A 22 -12.99 4.72 4.61
C LEU A 22 -12.45 6.06 4.08
N VAL A 23 -11.24 6.08 3.54
CA VAL A 23 -10.51 7.29 3.14
C VAL A 23 -10.26 7.25 1.64
N ASP A 24 -9.48 6.28 1.15
CA ASP A 24 -9.00 6.29 -0.24
C ASP A 24 -10.18 6.17 -1.22
N ALA A 25 -11.19 5.36 -0.91
CA ALA A 25 -12.41 5.24 -1.70
C ALA A 25 -13.06 6.60 -2.03
N ALA A 26 -12.97 7.60 -1.14
CA ALA A 26 -13.53 8.93 -1.34
C ALA A 26 -12.77 9.76 -2.39
N ILE A 27 -11.54 9.37 -2.74
CA ILE A 27 -10.74 9.97 -3.80
C ILE A 27 -11.31 9.56 -5.17
N ALA A 28 -11.63 8.28 -5.35
CA ALA A 28 -12.08 7.73 -6.64
C ALA A 28 -13.61 7.74 -6.84
N LEU A 29 -14.39 7.55 -5.77
CA LEU A 29 -15.84 7.45 -5.89
C LEU A 29 -16.48 8.83 -6.15
N PRO A 30 -17.44 8.93 -7.07
CA PRO A 30 -18.31 10.10 -7.17
C PRO A 30 -19.04 10.38 -5.85
N VAL A 31 -19.21 11.65 -5.48
CA VAL A 31 -19.80 12.09 -4.19
C VAL A 31 -21.14 11.42 -3.86
N LYS A 32 -21.97 11.13 -4.88
CA LYS A 32 -23.26 10.44 -4.74
C LYS A 32 -23.18 9.00 -4.22
N TYR A 33 -22.02 8.35 -4.36
CA TYR A 33 -21.78 6.98 -3.90
C TYR A 33 -20.96 6.93 -2.60
N GLN A 34 -20.58 8.10 -2.07
CA GLN A 34 -19.80 8.17 -0.84
C GLN A 34 -20.72 8.21 0.39
N PHE A 35 -20.33 7.46 1.41
CA PHE A 35 -20.92 7.58 2.75
C PHE A 35 -20.48 8.89 3.41
N ASP A 36 -21.28 9.38 4.36
CA ASP A 36 -20.98 10.65 5.03
C ASP A 36 -19.69 10.58 5.84
N ILE A 37 -19.37 9.41 6.41
CA ILE A 37 -18.08 9.20 7.09
C ILE A 37 -16.89 9.34 6.12
N GLN A 38 -17.01 8.87 4.87
CA GLN A 38 -15.95 8.97 3.87
C GLN A 38 -15.72 10.44 3.47
N LYS A 39 -16.82 11.19 3.26
CA LYS A 39 -16.75 12.63 2.98
C LYS A 39 -16.10 13.39 4.13
N ALA A 40 -16.53 13.10 5.36
CA ALA A 40 -15.99 13.73 6.56
C ALA A 40 -14.49 13.44 6.70
N MET A 41 -14.08 12.17 6.65
CA MET A 41 -12.68 11.77 6.76
C MET A 41 -11.80 12.41 5.68
N LEU A 42 -12.24 12.41 4.41
CA LEU A 42 -11.49 13.04 3.33
C LEU A 42 -11.37 14.56 3.52
N SER A 43 -12.47 15.23 3.91
CA SER A 43 -12.45 16.68 4.16
C SER A 43 -11.53 17.05 5.33
N THR A 44 -11.55 16.25 6.40
CA THR A 44 -10.67 16.41 7.55
C THR A 44 -9.21 16.17 7.16
N HIS A 45 -8.93 15.13 6.36
CA HIS A 45 -7.60 14.83 5.85
C HIS A 45 -7.01 15.99 5.07
N ILE A 46 -7.77 16.53 4.12
CA ILE A 46 -7.35 17.68 3.30
C ILE A 46 -7.11 18.90 4.19
N ALA A 47 -8.03 19.20 5.11
CA ALA A 47 -7.93 20.38 5.97
C ALA A 47 -6.76 20.30 6.96
N MET A 48 -6.47 19.12 7.50
CA MET A 48 -5.40 18.94 8.48
C MET A 48 -4.00 18.93 7.85
N ASN A 49 -3.87 18.39 6.64
CA ASN A 49 -2.56 18.14 6.02
C ASN A 49 -2.24 19.10 4.86
N ASN A 50 -3.18 19.98 4.48
CA ASN A 50 -3.11 20.77 3.25
C ASN A 50 -2.74 19.89 2.04
N ASP A 51 -3.37 18.71 1.95
CA ASP A 51 -3.06 17.71 0.93
C ASP A 51 -3.65 18.13 -0.42
N VAL A 52 -2.90 18.97 -1.12
CA VAL A 52 -3.29 19.52 -2.43
C VAL A 52 -3.50 18.43 -3.48
N LEU A 53 -2.79 17.32 -3.37
CA LEU A 53 -2.87 16.21 -4.32
C LEU A 53 -4.21 15.49 -4.17
N VAL A 54 -4.58 15.15 -2.94
CA VAL A 54 -5.88 14.56 -2.61
C VAL A 54 -7.03 15.53 -2.84
N ALA A 55 -6.81 16.83 -2.64
CA ALA A 55 -7.81 17.87 -2.96
C ALA A 55 -8.06 17.98 -4.48
N ALA A 56 -7.01 17.95 -5.29
CA ALA A 56 -7.10 18.07 -6.75
C ALA A 56 -7.67 16.82 -7.42
N LYS A 57 -7.48 15.63 -6.83
CA LYS A 57 -7.94 14.33 -7.35
C LYS A 57 -7.62 14.15 -8.85
N PRO A 58 -6.35 14.25 -9.28
CA PRO A 58 -6.03 14.06 -10.69
C PRO A 58 -6.42 12.65 -11.16
N ALA A 59 -6.75 12.51 -12.45
CA ALA A 59 -7.29 11.26 -12.98
C ALA A 59 -6.37 10.04 -12.78
N TRP A 60 -5.05 10.25 -12.82
CA TRP A 60 -4.07 9.19 -12.58
C TRP A 60 -4.12 8.68 -11.13
N LEU A 61 -4.32 9.57 -10.15
CA LEU A 61 -4.44 9.21 -8.73
C LEU A 61 -5.73 8.44 -8.49
N GLN A 62 -6.84 8.91 -9.07
CA GLN A 62 -8.11 8.17 -9.04
C GLN A 62 -7.96 6.77 -9.65
N GLY A 63 -7.17 6.64 -10.72
CA GLY A 63 -6.83 5.36 -11.34
C GLY A 63 -6.08 4.42 -10.39
N PHE A 64 -5.08 4.92 -9.66
CA PHE A 64 -4.39 4.14 -8.63
C PHE A 64 -5.32 3.71 -7.50
N VAL A 65 -6.17 4.60 -7.01
CA VAL A 65 -7.15 4.26 -5.97
C VAL A 65 -8.17 3.21 -6.47
N TRP A 66 -8.56 3.23 -7.75
CA TRP A 66 -9.37 2.14 -8.31
C TRP A 66 -8.65 0.79 -8.30
N ILE A 67 -7.33 0.78 -8.56
CA ILE A 67 -6.50 -0.42 -8.42
C ILE A 67 -6.48 -0.88 -6.95
N GLU A 68 -6.35 0.04 -6.00
CA GLU A 68 -6.40 -0.27 -4.56
C GLU A 68 -7.72 -0.95 -4.19
N LEU A 69 -8.84 -0.36 -4.60
CA LEU A 69 -10.19 -0.88 -4.28
C LEU A 69 -10.45 -2.26 -4.90
N VAL A 70 -10.08 -2.46 -6.17
CA VAL A 70 -10.44 -3.66 -6.92
C VAL A 70 -9.45 -4.79 -6.72
N LEU A 71 -8.16 -4.50 -6.65
CA LEU A 71 -7.10 -5.51 -6.57
C LEU A 71 -6.49 -5.61 -5.18
N GLN A 72 -6.15 -4.49 -4.54
CA GLN A 72 -5.45 -4.53 -3.26
C GLN A 72 -6.36 -4.93 -2.10
N VAL A 73 -7.61 -4.45 -2.01
CA VAL A 73 -8.51 -4.80 -0.89
C VAL A 73 -8.76 -6.32 -0.79
N PRO A 74 -9.14 -7.04 -1.87
CA PRO A 74 -9.24 -8.50 -1.83
C PRO A 74 -7.90 -9.17 -1.47
N PHE A 75 -6.79 -8.66 -1.99
CA PHE A 75 -5.46 -9.14 -1.67
C PHE A 75 -5.12 -8.97 -0.18
N PHE A 76 -5.41 -7.81 0.43
CA PHE A 76 -5.15 -7.54 1.84
C PHE A 76 -5.90 -8.49 2.76
N ILE A 77 -7.17 -8.77 2.45
CA ILE A 77 -7.98 -9.74 3.19
C ILE A 77 -7.34 -11.13 3.09
N TRP A 78 -6.99 -11.56 1.87
CA TRP A 78 -6.35 -12.86 1.67
C TRP A 78 -4.99 -12.95 2.39
N ALA A 79 -4.14 -11.93 2.24
CA ALA A 79 -2.82 -11.90 2.86
C ALA A 79 -2.89 -11.81 4.39
N GLY A 80 -3.84 -11.04 4.93
CA GLY A 80 -4.12 -10.95 6.37
C GLY A 80 -4.55 -12.28 6.99
N ILE A 81 -5.15 -13.19 6.21
CA ILE A 81 -5.54 -14.55 6.65
C ILE A 81 -4.41 -15.56 6.40
N ALA A 82 -3.74 -15.48 5.26
CA ALA A 82 -2.78 -16.49 4.79
C ALA A 82 -1.40 -16.35 5.44
N LEU A 83 -0.92 -15.12 5.64
CA LEU A 83 0.42 -14.87 6.17
C LEU A 83 0.62 -15.40 7.61
N PRO A 84 -0.34 -15.22 8.56
CA PRO A 84 -0.23 -15.81 9.90
C PRO A 84 -0.13 -17.35 9.90
N LYS A 85 -0.73 -17.98 8.87
CA LYS A 85 -0.71 -19.44 8.67
C LYS A 85 0.58 -19.93 8.00
N ASN A 86 1.52 -19.05 7.67
CA ASN A 86 2.75 -19.35 6.93
C ASN A 86 2.48 -19.98 5.55
N ASP A 87 1.35 -19.64 4.94
CA ASP A 87 1.00 -20.12 3.59
C ASP A 87 1.92 -19.46 2.57
N ILE A 88 2.82 -20.23 1.96
CA ILE A 88 3.83 -19.71 1.02
C ILE A 88 3.22 -19.18 -0.28
N ARG A 89 1.97 -19.54 -0.60
CA ARG A 89 1.29 -19.13 -1.84
C ARG A 89 1.02 -17.63 -1.88
N VAL A 90 0.97 -16.98 -0.72
CA VAL A 90 0.78 -15.52 -0.62
C VAL A 90 2.05 -14.73 -0.97
N TYR A 91 3.23 -15.36 -0.96
CA TYR A 91 4.51 -14.64 -1.06
C TYR A 91 4.65 -13.87 -2.39
N PRO A 92 4.36 -14.46 -3.57
CA PRO A 92 4.44 -13.73 -4.83
C PRO A 92 3.46 -12.55 -4.91
N ALA A 93 2.28 -12.69 -4.30
CA ALA A 93 1.29 -11.63 -4.26
C ALA A 93 1.72 -10.47 -3.35
N ILE A 94 2.34 -10.75 -2.19
CA ILE A 94 2.91 -9.70 -1.33
C ILE A 94 4.06 -8.98 -2.02
N LEU A 95 4.91 -9.70 -2.78
CA LEU A 95 5.94 -9.07 -3.60
C LEU A 95 5.33 -8.13 -4.65
N ALA A 96 4.34 -8.60 -5.41
CA ALA A 96 3.67 -7.81 -6.44
C ALA A 96 3.01 -6.55 -5.86
N TYR A 97 2.29 -6.70 -4.75
CA TYR A 97 1.72 -5.59 -4.00
C TYR A 97 2.78 -4.59 -3.54
N GLY A 98 3.85 -5.07 -2.92
CA GLY A 98 4.91 -4.21 -2.39
C GLY A 98 5.55 -3.33 -3.47
N VAL A 99 5.75 -3.89 -4.68
CA VAL A 99 6.27 -3.15 -5.83
C VAL A 99 5.25 -2.13 -6.33
N GLU A 100 3.99 -2.54 -6.49
CA GLU A 100 2.96 -1.67 -7.04
C GLU A 100 2.65 -0.49 -6.10
N ALA A 101 2.36 -0.74 -4.82
CA ALA A 101 2.04 0.30 -3.85
C ALA A 101 3.22 1.27 -3.59
N SER A 102 4.46 0.77 -3.63
CA SER A 102 5.62 1.67 -3.52
C SER A 102 5.79 2.52 -4.79
N THR A 103 5.47 1.98 -5.97
CA THR A 103 5.55 2.72 -7.23
C THR A 103 4.50 3.82 -7.33
N THR A 104 3.24 3.52 -6.98
CA THR A 104 2.16 4.52 -6.98
C THR A 104 2.43 5.62 -5.97
N THR A 105 2.87 5.26 -4.76
CA THR A 105 3.24 6.25 -3.73
C THR A 105 4.46 7.07 -4.15
N PHE A 106 5.44 6.47 -4.82
CA PHE A 106 6.58 7.20 -5.36
C PHE A 106 6.14 8.29 -6.35
N ALA A 107 5.16 8.02 -7.21
CA ALA A 107 4.59 9.04 -8.09
C ALA A 107 4.00 10.22 -7.29
N CYS A 108 3.26 9.94 -6.21
CA CYS A 108 2.75 10.97 -5.31
C CYS A 108 3.88 11.78 -4.64
N LEU A 109 4.94 11.11 -4.17
CA LEU A 109 6.10 11.79 -3.57
C LEU A 109 6.78 12.73 -4.57
N VAL A 110 6.95 12.30 -5.82
CA VAL A 110 7.51 13.14 -6.90
C VAL A 110 6.63 14.37 -7.17
N GLU A 111 5.32 14.19 -7.23
CA GLU A 111 4.37 15.29 -7.42
C GLU A 111 4.47 16.30 -6.27
N ILE A 112 4.47 15.84 -5.01
CA ILE A 112 4.55 16.70 -3.82
C ILE A 112 5.87 17.48 -3.79
N LEU A 113 7.00 16.83 -4.10
CA LEU A 113 8.31 17.45 -4.05
C LEU A 113 8.59 18.40 -5.23
N SER A 114 7.96 18.16 -6.38
CA SER A 114 8.14 18.98 -7.57
C SER A 114 7.15 20.15 -7.66
N ASN A 115 6.09 20.15 -6.86
CA ASN A 115 5.06 21.19 -6.87
C ASN A 115 5.52 22.47 -6.13
N PRO A 116 5.68 23.61 -6.84
CA PRO A 116 6.13 24.87 -6.24
C PRO A 116 5.07 25.56 -5.38
N ASP A 117 3.79 25.17 -5.50
CA ASP A 117 2.67 25.77 -4.78
C ASP A 117 2.52 25.19 -3.36
N ILE A 118 3.26 24.13 -3.02
CA ILE A 118 3.26 23.52 -1.69
C ILE A 118 4.35 24.16 -0.84
N SER A 119 3.97 24.72 0.32
CA SER A 119 4.93 25.30 1.25
C SER A 119 5.92 24.25 1.78
N ALA A 120 7.14 24.66 2.12
CA ALA A 120 8.13 23.73 2.69
C ALA A 120 7.66 23.07 4.00
N ALA A 121 6.75 23.72 4.75
CA ALA A 121 6.14 23.14 5.94
C ALA A 121 5.15 22.04 5.59
N ASP A 122 4.26 22.29 4.64
CA ASP A 122 3.27 21.31 4.17
C ASP A 122 3.96 20.13 3.48
N GLN A 123 5.02 20.38 2.68
CA GLN A 123 5.84 19.31 2.10
C GLN A 123 6.38 18.38 3.18
N ARG A 124 6.91 18.90 4.30
CA ARG A 124 7.38 18.05 5.41
C ARG A 124 6.25 17.25 6.06
N GLY A 125 5.07 17.87 6.23
CA GLY A 125 3.88 17.19 6.75
C GLY A 125 3.45 16.03 5.84
N LEU A 126 3.34 16.30 4.54
CA LEU A 126 3.00 15.31 3.52
C LEU A 126 4.06 14.22 3.40
N MET A 127 5.36 14.55 3.48
CA MET A 127 6.41 13.54 3.55
C MET A 127 6.22 12.59 4.75
N GLY A 128 5.83 13.11 5.91
CA GLY A 128 5.53 12.29 7.09
C GLY A 128 4.34 11.33 6.88
N LEU A 129 3.41 11.68 6.01
CA LEU A 129 2.23 10.87 5.68
C LEU A 129 2.52 9.84 4.58
N TYR A 130 3.17 10.25 3.50
CA TYR A 130 3.40 9.42 2.30
C TYR A 130 4.66 8.55 2.40
N LEU A 131 5.68 8.93 3.18
CA LEU A 131 6.88 8.09 3.31
C LEU A 131 6.60 6.73 3.97
N PRO A 132 5.78 6.61 5.04
CA PRO A 132 5.43 5.29 5.58
C PRO A 132 4.73 4.39 4.55
N THR A 133 3.82 4.95 3.76
CA THR A 133 3.09 4.22 2.71
C THR A 133 3.97 3.87 1.51
N PHE A 134 5.11 4.52 1.34
CA PHE A 134 6.15 4.13 0.38
C PHE A 134 7.10 3.06 0.93
N ILE A 135 7.68 3.33 2.10
CA ILE A 135 8.77 2.53 2.68
C ILE A 135 8.27 1.14 3.08
N ILE A 136 7.10 1.04 3.71
CA ILE A 136 6.60 -0.25 4.20
C ILE A 136 6.36 -1.23 3.03
N PRO A 137 5.64 -0.87 1.95
CA PRO A 137 5.50 -1.72 0.77
C PRO A 137 6.83 -2.04 0.09
N LEU A 138 7.75 -1.08 -0.01
CA LEU A 138 9.07 -1.34 -0.58
C LEU A 138 9.85 -2.39 0.22
N LEU A 139 9.83 -2.30 1.55
CA LEU A 139 10.44 -3.29 2.43
C LEU A 139 9.75 -4.67 2.30
N MET A 140 8.43 -4.71 2.16
CA MET A 140 7.71 -5.95 1.87
C MET A 140 8.16 -6.56 0.55
N ALA A 141 8.30 -5.76 -0.52
CA ALA A 141 8.77 -6.25 -1.82
C ALA A 141 10.16 -6.90 -1.69
N VAL A 142 11.10 -6.23 -1.03
CA VAL A 142 12.45 -6.76 -0.81
C VAL A 142 12.42 -8.03 0.03
N ASP A 143 11.73 -8.02 1.17
CA ASP A 143 11.66 -9.18 2.08
C ASP A 143 11.06 -10.41 1.38
N PHE A 144 9.91 -10.28 0.73
CA PHE A 144 9.28 -11.41 0.06
C PHE A 144 10.04 -11.86 -1.19
N GLY A 145 10.68 -10.95 -1.91
CA GLY A 145 11.61 -11.30 -2.99
C GLY A 145 12.78 -12.16 -2.51
N LEU A 146 13.38 -11.82 -1.37
CA LEU A 146 14.45 -12.60 -0.73
C LEU A 146 13.94 -13.96 -0.23
N ARG A 147 12.76 -14.00 0.41
CA ARG A 147 12.15 -15.25 0.91
C ARG A 147 11.84 -16.23 -0.22
N ILE A 148 11.27 -15.75 -1.33
CA ILE A 148 11.00 -16.55 -2.53
C ILE A 148 12.32 -17.09 -3.09
N SER A 149 13.30 -16.22 -3.31
CA SER A 149 14.62 -16.59 -3.83
C SER A 149 15.30 -17.67 -2.98
N LYS A 150 15.25 -17.54 -1.64
CA LYS A 150 15.80 -18.53 -0.71
C LYS A 150 15.11 -19.89 -0.85
N LYS A 151 13.77 -19.92 -1.00
CA LYS A 151 13.01 -21.15 -1.17
C LYS A 151 13.30 -21.81 -2.52
N LEU A 152 13.39 -21.04 -3.60
CA LEU A 152 13.73 -21.55 -4.93
C LEU A 152 15.13 -22.19 -4.95
N LYS A 153 16.13 -21.51 -4.39
CA LYS A 153 17.50 -22.07 -4.23
C LYS A 153 17.49 -23.39 -3.45
N ALA A 154 16.76 -23.44 -2.33
CA ALA A 154 16.68 -24.65 -1.52
C ALA A 154 15.99 -25.82 -2.24
N GLN A 155 15.05 -25.56 -3.15
CA GLN A 155 14.43 -26.59 -3.98
C GLN A 155 15.38 -27.07 -5.08
N GLN A 156 16.05 -26.16 -5.79
CA GLN A 156 17.05 -26.52 -6.82
C GLN A 156 18.17 -27.40 -6.26
N SER A 157 18.72 -27.06 -5.08
CA SER A 157 19.77 -27.88 -4.44
C SER A 157 19.29 -29.26 -3.99
N LYS A 158 17.98 -29.48 -3.81
CA LYS A 158 17.43 -30.81 -3.54
C LYS A 158 17.36 -31.61 -4.84
N THR A 159 16.82 -31.04 -5.90
CA THR A 159 16.70 -31.71 -7.21
C THR A 159 18.05 -32.20 -7.73
N VAL A 160 19.10 -31.38 -7.66
CA VAL A 160 20.46 -31.73 -8.12
C VAL A 160 21.11 -32.86 -7.30
N LYS A 161 20.65 -33.15 -6.07
CA LYS A 161 21.19 -34.25 -5.26
C LYS A 161 20.57 -35.61 -5.55
N PHE A 162 19.48 -35.65 -6.32
CA PHE A 162 18.78 -36.89 -6.68
C PHE A 162 18.96 -37.26 -8.16
N GLU A 163 19.74 -36.47 -8.89
CA GLU A 163 20.28 -36.77 -10.23
C GLU A 163 21.75 -37.20 -10.11
#